data_AF-A0A927WQG8-F1
#
_entry.id   AF-A0A927WQG8-F1
#
_cell.length_a   1.000
_cell.length_b   1.000
_cell.length_c   1.000
_cell.angle_alpha   90.00
_cell.angle_beta   90.00
_cell.angle_gamma   90.00
#
_symmetry.space_group_name_H-M   'P 1'
#
loop_
_entity.id
_entity.type
_entity.pdbx_description
1 polymer ?
#
loop_
_entity_poly.entity_id
_entity_poly.type
_entity_poly.pdbx_seq_one_letter_code
_entity_poly.pdbx_strand_id
1 'polypeptide(L)'
;MEEIKQDGKVLARHITAEDFKPGLNFFSEAKDFIQVGVWGHYEQGQKLQAHMHNCFERIAERTFEALYVIKGSLEAAIYDQKEQLVGKVKVSQGEILVLLACGHGYNILDEDTTVLEVKNGPYMGAEKDRYRF
;
A
#
# COMPACT_ATOMS: atom_id res chain seq x y z
N MET A 1 -4.56 7.15 -9.78
CA MET A 1 -4.57 6.05 -8.82
C MET A 1 -5.34 4.98 -9.53
N GLU A 2 -4.67 3.89 -9.81
CA GLU A 2 -5.29 2.72 -10.40
C GLU A 2 -5.72 1.77 -9.29
N GLU A 3 -6.90 1.18 -9.43
CA GLU A 3 -7.43 0.20 -8.48
C GLU A 3 -7.60 -1.15 -9.17
N ILE A 4 -7.00 -2.18 -8.59
CA ILE A 4 -7.25 -3.58 -8.97
C ILE A 4 -8.44 -4.06 -8.15
N LYS A 5 -9.50 -4.50 -8.83
CA LYS A 5 -10.78 -4.86 -8.21
C LYS A 5 -11.26 -6.23 -8.64
N GLN A 6 -12.01 -6.87 -7.75
CA GLN A 6 -12.78 -8.06 -8.04
C GLN A 6 -14.07 -8.04 -7.23
N ASP A 7 -15.21 -8.38 -7.86
CA ASP A 7 -16.53 -8.44 -7.24
C ASP A 7 -16.89 -7.18 -6.43
N GLY A 8 -16.53 -6.01 -6.97
CA GLY A 8 -16.77 -4.71 -6.34
C GLY A 8 -15.87 -4.38 -5.14
N LYS A 9 -14.91 -5.25 -4.78
CA LYS A 9 -13.91 -5.01 -3.74
C LYS A 9 -12.60 -4.53 -4.35
N VAL A 10 -11.98 -3.54 -3.73
CA VAL A 10 -10.62 -3.10 -4.06
C VAL A 10 -9.62 -4.03 -3.39
N LEU A 11 -8.75 -4.63 -4.19
CA LEU A 11 -7.71 -5.55 -3.74
C LEU A 11 -6.37 -4.84 -3.60
N ALA A 12 -6.05 -3.96 -4.53
CA ALA A 12 -4.84 -3.16 -4.48
C ALA A 12 -5.07 -1.76 -5.08
N ARG A 13 -4.26 -0.79 -4.65
CA ARG A 13 -4.22 0.55 -5.23
C ARG A 13 -2.79 0.89 -5.62
N HIS A 14 -2.58 1.26 -6.88
CA HIS A 14 -1.31 1.76 -7.38
C HIS A 14 -1.39 3.27 -7.53
N ILE A 15 -0.43 3.96 -6.90
CA ILE A 15 -0.42 5.41 -6.76
C ILE A 15 0.90 5.93 -7.32
N THR A 16 0.80 6.90 -8.23
CA THR A 16 1.95 7.53 -8.89
C THR A 16 2.06 9.00 -8.50
N ALA A 17 3.17 9.65 -8.87
CA ALA A 17 3.36 11.07 -8.62
C ALA A 17 2.30 11.96 -9.28
N GLU A 18 1.69 11.51 -10.38
CA GLU A 18 0.62 12.24 -11.09
C GLU A 18 -0.67 12.32 -10.27
N ASP A 19 -0.84 11.46 -9.26
CA ASP A 19 -2.00 11.44 -8.39
C ASP A 19 -1.96 12.49 -7.29
N PHE A 20 -0.78 13.06 -7.04
CA PHE A 20 -0.56 13.99 -5.96
C PHE A 20 -1.09 15.38 -6.33
N LYS A 21 -1.90 15.94 -5.44
CA LYS A 21 -2.55 17.25 -5.52
C LYS A 21 -2.08 18.14 -4.37
N PRO A 22 -2.20 19.48 -4.50
CA PRO A 22 -1.81 20.37 -3.42
C PRO A 22 -2.57 20.06 -2.13
N GLY A 23 -1.85 20.05 -1.01
CA GLY A 23 -2.41 19.76 0.31
C GLY A 23 -2.39 18.28 0.69
N LEU A 24 -3.30 17.89 1.58
CA LEU A 24 -3.41 16.53 2.10
C LEU A 24 -4.24 15.67 1.16
N ASN A 25 -3.69 14.57 0.66
CA ASN A 25 -4.38 13.61 -0.20
C ASN A 25 -4.47 12.26 0.50
N PHE A 26 -5.60 11.58 0.36
CA PHE A 26 -5.81 10.24 0.90
C PHE A 26 -6.10 9.27 -0.22
N PHE A 27 -5.47 8.11 -0.15
CA PHE A 27 -5.60 6.99 -1.08
C PHE A 27 -6.17 5.75 -0.38
N SER A 28 -6.92 5.99 0.70
CA SER A 28 -7.57 4.99 1.55
C SER A 28 -8.99 5.43 1.88
N GLU A 29 -9.90 4.46 1.99
CA GLU A 29 -11.23 4.68 2.56
C GLU A 29 -11.18 4.66 4.08
N ALA A 30 -12.19 5.26 4.74
CA ALA A 30 -12.28 5.31 6.20
C ALA A 30 -12.30 3.91 6.87
N LYS A 31 -12.75 2.89 6.15
CA LYS A 31 -12.82 1.49 6.62
C LYS A 31 -11.53 0.71 6.39
N ASP A 32 -10.60 1.22 5.59
CA ASP A 32 -9.37 0.50 5.27
C ASP A 32 -8.49 0.44 6.52
N PHE A 33 -7.96 -0.74 6.84
CA PHE A 33 -7.12 -0.87 8.02
C PHE A 33 -5.83 -0.05 7.88
N ILE A 34 -5.20 -0.13 6.70
CA ILE A 34 -4.05 0.70 6.34
C ILE A 34 -4.54 2.03 5.75
N GLN A 35 -4.04 3.13 6.29
CA GLN A 35 -4.34 4.49 5.83
C GLN A 35 -3.11 5.05 5.12
N VAL A 36 -3.30 5.51 3.89
CA VAL A 36 -2.22 6.02 3.05
C VAL A 36 -2.57 7.43 2.61
N GLY A 37 -1.69 8.37 2.93
CA GLY A 37 -1.85 9.76 2.56
C GLY A 37 -0.53 10.40 2.15
N VAL A 38 -0.63 11.38 1.27
CA VAL A 38 0.50 12.15 0.75
C VAL A 38 0.25 13.63 1.00
N TRP A 39 1.29 14.33 1.42
CA TRP A 39 1.30 15.79 1.56
C TRP A 39 1.92 16.37 0.29
N GLY A 40 1.08 16.77 -0.66
CA GLY A 40 1.50 17.19 -2.00
C GLY A 40 1.68 18.70 -2.14
N HIS A 41 2.69 19.10 -2.91
CA HIS A 41 2.91 20.46 -3.44
C HIS A 41 2.83 21.58 -2.40
N TYR A 42 3.38 21.35 -1.19
CA TYR A 42 3.48 22.36 -0.15
C TYR A 42 4.57 23.39 -0.49
N GLU A 43 4.28 24.67 -0.23
CA GLU A 43 5.25 25.74 -0.42
C GLU A 43 6.23 25.83 0.76
N GLN A 44 7.42 26.36 0.49
CA GLN A 44 8.44 26.58 1.52
C GLN A 44 7.90 27.49 2.63
N GLY A 45 8.04 27.04 3.88
CA GLY A 45 7.59 27.79 5.06
C GLY A 45 6.16 27.46 5.51
N GLN A 46 5.41 26.64 4.78
CA GLN A 46 4.11 26.16 5.25
C GLN A 46 4.27 25.32 6.53
N LYS A 47 3.48 25.66 7.55
CA LYS A 47 3.49 24.99 8.86
C LYS A 47 2.27 24.10 9.00
N LEU A 48 2.50 22.84 9.32
CA LEU A 48 1.45 21.88 9.67
C LEU A 48 1.35 21.79 11.19
N GLN A 49 0.13 21.87 11.71
CA GLN A 49 -0.10 21.96 13.15
C GLN A 49 0.31 20.66 13.86
N ALA A 50 1.08 20.81 14.93
CA ALA A 50 1.44 19.69 15.79
C ALA A 50 0.19 19.14 16.48
N HIS A 51 0.06 17.82 16.48
CA HIS A 51 -1.04 17.11 17.12
C HIS A 51 -0.59 15.72 17.57
N MET A 52 -1.35 15.13 18.49
CA MET A 52 -1.23 13.72 18.88
C MET A 52 -2.52 13.00 18.49
N HIS A 53 -2.41 11.73 18.12
CA HIS A 53 -3.58 10.90 17.89
C HIS A 53 -4.15 10.40 19.21
N ASN A 54 -5.48 10.34 19.31
CA ASN A 54 -6.16 9.76 20.46
C ASN A 54 -5.89 8.25 20.54
N CYS A 55 -5.82 7.71 21.76
CA CYS A 55 -5.72 6.28 21.99
C CYS A 55 -7.11 5.64 21.93
N PHE A 56 -7.26 4.62 21.10
CA PHE A 56 -8.44 3.77 21.03
C PHE A 56 -8.05 2.42 20.43
N GLU A 57 -8.89 1.42 20.66
CA GLU A 57 -8.66 0.06 20.16
C GLU A 57 -8.82 -0.01 18.63
N ARG A 58 -7.93 -0.77 17.98
CA ARG A 58 -8.00 -1.12 16.56
C ARG A 58 -7.84 -2.61 16.41
N ILE A 59 -8.81 -3.27 15.78
CA ILE A 59 -8.79 -4.72 15.54
C ILE A 59 -8.18 -4.98 14.16
N ALA A 60 -7.04 -5.67 14.13
CA ALA A 60 -6.38 -6.13 12.91
C ALA A 60 -6.69 -7.62 12.69
N GLU A 61 -7.53 -7.93 11.71
CA GLU A 61 -7.90 -9.32 11.41
C GLU A 61 -6.84 -10.04 10.55
N ARG A 62 -5.98 -9.28 9.87
CA ARG A 62 -4.92 -9.76 9.00
C ARG A 62 -3.85 -8.69 8.81
N THR A 63 -2.78 -9.09 8.15
CA THR A 63 -1.75 -8.17 7.65
C THR A 63 -2.18 -7.54 6.33
N PHE A 64 -2.07 -6.23 6.30
CA PHE A 64 -2.22 -5.31 5.19
C PHE A 64 -0.89 -4.59 5.03
N GLU A 65 -0.55 -4.20 3.81
CA GLU A 65 0.75 -3.62 3.56
C GLU A 65 0.73 -2.55 2.47
N ALA A 66 1.68 -1.63 2.57
CA ALA A 66 1.97 -0.67 1.53
C ALA A 66 3.46 -0.75 1.19
N LEU A 67 3.75 -0.76 -0.11
CA LEU A 67 5.09 -0.69 -0.65
C LEU A 67 5.36 0.72 -1.15
N TYR A 68 6.58 1.20 -0.95
CA TYR A 68 7.14 2.36 -1.63
C TYR A 68 8.47 1.94 -2.27
N VAL A 69 8.58 2.07 -3.59
CA VAL A 69 9.80 1.69 -4.30
C VAL A 69 10.81 2.83 -4.21
N ILE A 70 11.87 2.64 -3.42
CA ILE A 70 12.94 3.63 -3.23
C ILE A 70 13.85 3.68 -4.47
N LYS A 71 14.15 2.51 -5.05
CA LYS A 71 15.03 2.35 -6.22
C LYS A 71 14.57 1.14 -7.05
N GLY A 72 14.68 1.24 -8.38
CA GLY A 72 14.38 0.13 -9.30
C GLY A 72 12.88 -0.03 -9.58
N SER A 73 12.45 -1.25 -9.90
CA SER A 73 11.05 -1.57 -10.15
C SER A 73 10.74 -3.06 -9.98
N LEU A 74 9.46 -3.36 -9.76
CA LEU A 74 8.93 -4.71 -9.64
C LEU A 74 7.60 -4.86 -10.38
N GLU A 75 7.24 -6.09 -10.72
CA GLU A 75 5.87 -6.46 -11.10
C GLU A 75 5.22 -7.18 -9.91
N ALA A 76 4.10 -6.66 -9.42
CA ALA A 76 3.29 -7.31 -8.40
C ALA A 76 2.13 -8.07 -9.06
N ALA A 77 2.03 -9.37 -8.80
CA ALA A 77 0.87 -10.19 -9.13
C ALA A 77 -0.11 -10.17 -7.96
N ILE A 78 -1.38 -9.84 -8.23
CA ILE A 78 -2.45 -9.70 -7.22
C ILE A 78 -3.43 -10.85 -7.37
N TYR A 79 -3.72 -11.52 -6.26
CA TYR A 79 -4.58 -12.69 -6.18
C TYR A 79 -5.78 -12.44 -5.29
N ASP A 80 -6.88 -13.11 -5.59
CA ASP A 80 -8.06 -13.10 -4.74
C ASP A 80 -7.96 -14.07 -3.55
N GLN A 81 -9.03 -14.18 -2.78
CA GLN A 81 -9.10 -15.09 -1.63
C GLN A 81 -9.26 -16.57 -2.04
N LYS A 82 -9.38 -16.87 -3.34
CA LYS A 82 -9.42 -18.21 -3.93
C LYS A 82 -8.12 -18.51 -4.70
N GLU A 83 -7.06 -17.75 -4.44
CA GLU A 83 -5.73 -17.91 -5.03
C GLU A 83 -5.71 -17.71 -6.56
N GLN A 84 -6.75 -17.07 -7.13
CA GLN A 84 -6.83 -16.79 -8.56
C GLN A 84 -6.17 -15.44 -8.86
N LEU A 85 -5.35 -15.40 -9.91
CA LEU A 85 -4.72 -14.17 -10.38
C LEU A 85 -5.79 -13.20 -10.89
N VAL A 86 -5.86 -12.01 -10.29
CA VAL A 86 -6.79 -10.94 -10.67
C VAL A 86 -6.12 -9.94 -11.60
N GLY A 87 -4.85 -9.63 -11.36
CA GLY A 87 -4.12 -8.65 -12.16
C GLY A 87 -2.64 -8.59 -11.83
N LYS A 88 -1.91 -7.85 -12.66
CA LYS A 88 -0.49 -7.55 -12.46
C LYS A 88 -0.29 -6.06 -12.59
N VAL A 89 0.59 -5.49 -11.78
CA VAL A 89 0.93 -4.08 -11.82
C VAL A 89 2.43 -3.90 -11.71
N LYS A 90 3.00 -3.11 -12.62
CA LYS A 90 4.39 -2.66 -12.51
C LYS A 90 4.43 -1.48 -11.55
N VAL A 91 5.29 -1.57 -10.54
CA VAL A 91 5.53 -0.49 -9.57
C VAL A 91 6.99 -0.06 -9.72
N SER A 92 7.18 1.19 -10.09
CA SER A 92 8.48 1.79 -10.39
C SER A 92 8.94 2.70 -9.26
N GLN A 93 10.20 3.11 -9.32
CA GLN A 93 10.79 4.05 -8.38
C GLN A 93 9.91 5.28 -8.11
N GLY A 94 9.67 5.58 -6.84
CA GLY A 94 8.84 6.69 -6.38
C GLY A 94 7.33 6.37 -6.31
N GLU A 95 6.91 5.19 -6.77
CA GLU A 95 5.51 4.78 -6.75
C GLU A 95 5.15 3.97 -5.50
N ILE A 96 3.86 3.97 -5.18
CA ILE A 96 3.29 3.30 -4.01
C ILE A 96 2.32 2.22 -4.47
N LEU A 97 2.40 1.04 -3.86
CA LEU A 97 1.40 -0.01 -4.01
C LEU A 97 0.79 -0.34 -2.65
N VAL A 98 -0.52 -0.14 -2.51
CA VAL A 98 -1.28 -0.50 -1.31
C VAL A 98 -1.98 -1.83 -1.56
N LEU A 99 -1.77 -2.78 -0.65
CA LEU A 99 -2.31 -4.13 -0.73
C LEU A 99 -3.33 -4.32 0.39
N LEU A 100 -4.58 -4.52 -0.01
CA LEU A 100 -5.73 -4.67 0.89
C LEU A 100 -5.98 -6.17 1.15
N ALA A 101 -7.23 -6.62 1.06
CA ALA A 101 -7.59 -8.01 1.29
C ALA A 101 -7.29 -8.90 0.07
N CYS A 102 -6.01 -9.10 -0.25
CA CYS A 102 -5.53 -9.87 -1.40
C CYS A 102 -4.33 -10.75 -1.05
N GLY A 103 -4.09 -11.78 -1.86
CA GLY A 103 -2.77 -12.42 -1.95
C GLY A 103 -1.89 -11.66 -2.94
N HIS A 104 -0.57 -11.74 -2.82
CA HIS A 104 0.34 -11.08 -3.75
C HIS A 104 1.66 -11.84 -3.91
N GLY A 105 2.34 -11.59 -5.02
CA GLY A 105 3.73 -12.03 -5.27
C GLY A 105 4.47 -11.01 -6.11
N TYR A 106 5.80 -11.02 -6.05
CA TYR A 106 6.64 -10.00 -6.68
C TYR A 106 7.67 -10.62 -7.61
N ASN A 107 7.85 -10.02 -8.79
CA ASN A 107 8.99 -10.26 -9.67
C ASN A 107 9.82 -8.97 -9.75
N ILE A 108 11.09 -9.03 -9.35
CA ILE A 108 12.00 -7.88 -9.42
C ILE A 108 12.41 -7.68 -10.88
N LEU A 109 12.25 -6.45 -11.39
CA LEU A 109 12.50 -6.14 -12.81
C LEU A 109 13.87 -5.48 -13.04
N ASP A 110 14.37 -4.74 -12.05
CA ASP A 110 15.66 -4.03 -12.13
C ASP A 110 16.66 -4.52 -11.06
N GLU A 111 17.96 -4.45 -11.38
CA GLU A 111 19.04 -4.69 -10.41
C GLU A 111 18.99 -3.67 -9.26
N ASP A 112 19.43 -4.09 -8.07
CA ASP A 112 19.44 -3.28 -6.85
C ASP A 112 18.09 -2.63 -6.48
N THR A 113 16.97 -3.27 -6.86
CA THR A 113 15.64 -2.80 -6.46
C THR A 113 15.52 -2.79 -4.93
N THR A 114 15.12 -1.64 -4.38
CA THR A 114 14.95 -1.43 -2.94
C THR A 114 13.53 -0.94 -2.68
N VAL A 115 12.81 -1.66 -1.82
CA VAL A 115 11.41 -1.37 -1.48
C VAL A 115 11.31 -1.14 0.01
N LEU A 116 10.67 -0.05 0.42
CA LEU A 116 10.18 0.12 1.78
C LEU A 116 8.82 -0.53 1.87
N GLU A 117 8.68 -1.48 2.79
CA GLU A 117 7.43 -2.14 3.09
C GLU A 117 6.94 -1.70 4.49
N VAL A 118 5.68 -1.27 4.55
CA VAL A 118 5.01 -0.89 5.80
C VAL A 118 3.82 -1.81 5.99
N LYS A 119 3.77 -2.51 7.13
CA LYS A 119 2.69 -3.41 7.50
C LYS A 119 1.99 -2.90 8.76
N ASN A 120 0.72 -3.23 8.93
CA ASN A 120 0.10 -3.06 10.24
C ASN A 120 0.66 -4.05 11.27
N GLY A 121 0.75 -3.60 12.51
CA GLY A 121 1.04 -4.44 13.67
C GLY A 121 -0.21 -4.84 14.44
N PRO A 122 -0.06 -5.67 15.49
CA PRO A 122 1.20 -6.31 15.89
C PRO A 122 1.65 -7.42 14.91
N TYR A 123 2.96 -7.66 14.83
CA TYR A 123 3.48 -8.79 14.05
C TYR A 123 3.25 -10.11 14.81
N MET A 124 2.56 -11.06 14.18
CA MET A 124 2.13 -12.30 14.82
C MET A 124 3.04 -13.51 14.56
N GLY A 125 4.15 -13.31 13.83
CA GLY A 125 5.10 -14.38 13.45
C GLY A 125 4.78 -14.99 12.08
N ALA A 126 5.82 -15.30 11.30
CA ALA A 126 5.71 -15.62 9.88
C ALA A 126 4.71 -16.72 9.52
N GLU A 127 4.66 -17.79 10.31
CA GLU A 127 3.76 -18.93 10.07
C GLU A 127 2.30 -18.61 10.37
N LYS A 128 2.05 -17.73 11.35
CA LYS A 128 0.70 -17.28 11.71
C LYS A 128 0.20 -16.17 10.77
N ASP A 129 1.11 -15.36 10.26
CA ASP A 129 0.81 -14.16 9.48
C ASP A 129 0.53 -14.48 7.99
N ARG A 130 1.17 -15.52 7.45
CA ARG A 130 1.06 -15.85 6.01
C ARG A 130 1.23 -17.35 5.72
N TYR A 131 0.58 -17.80 4.65
CA TYR A 131 0.89 -19.03 3.94
C TYR A 131 1.30 -18.69 2.50
N ARG A 132 1.81 -19.67 1.74
CA ARG A 132 2.23 -19.51 0.34
C ARG A 132 1.56 -20.57 -0.53
N PHE A 133 1.26 -20.21 -1.76
CA PHE A 133 0.67 -21.05 -2.81
C PHE A 133 1.41 -20.82 -4.13
#